data_AF-A0A4Q2YMA4-F1
#
_entry.id   AF-A0A4Q2YMA4-F1
#
_cell.length_a   1.000
_cell.length_b   1.000
_cell.length_c   1.000
_cell.angle_alpha   90.00
_cell.angle_beta   90.00
_cell.angle_gamma   90.00
#
_symmetry.space_group_name_H-M   'P 1'
#
loop_
_entity.id
_entity.type
_entity.pdbx_description
1 polymer ?
#
loop_
_entity_poly.entity_id
_entity_poly.type
_entity_poly.pdbx_seq_one_letter_code
_entity_poly.pdbx_strand_id
1 'polypeptide(L)'
;MNKNPCYALAFSMAALISPLHAEPVFPEVRKTMEGFIAAKELAGSVTLVADGAKILHLSADGMANIADKRPMAEDSVFWIASMTKPVTATALMMMHEEGLLSVDDPVAKYLPEFRNLQDANGKDVTITIKQCLVHSSGLAEVTPEEARSISTLEQLMTVVAAKPVQFEPGTKWQYCQSSINTAARLVEVVSGKPFTTFLDERLFGPLGMKDTTFYPSEEQAKRLASSYKRTDAGELEEAELFFL
;
A
#
# COMPACT_ATOMS: atom_id res chain seq x y z
N MET A 1 9.25 17.26 -55.42
CA MET A 1 10.26 16.22 -55.12
C MET A 1 11.39 16.89 -54.36
N ASN A 2 11.43 16.71 -53.04
CA ASN A 2 12.64 16.85 -52.24
C ASN A 2 12.35 16.16 -50.90
N LYS A 3 12.78 14.91 -50.77
CA LYS A 3 12.68 14.14 -49.53
C LYS A 3 13.97 14.34 -48.77
N ASN A 4 13.96 15.18 -47.74
CA ASN A 4 15.02 15.22 -46.74
C ASN A 4 14.73 14.10 -45.73
N PRO A 5 15.61 13.11 -45.54
CA PRO A 5 15.45 12.15 -44.46
C PRO A 5 15.85 12.82 -43.14
N CYS A 6 14.90 12.94 -42.22
CA CYS A 6 15.19 13.21 -40.81
C CYS A 6 15.94 11.99 -40.25
N TYR A 7 17.24 12.16 -39.98
CA TYR A 7 17.99 11.22 -39.16
C TYR A 7 17.51 11.34 -37.71
N ALA A 8 16.65 10.42 -37.28
CA ALA A 8 16.39 10.20 -35.87
C ALA A 8 17.66 9.61 -35.25
N LEU A 9 18.45 10.44 -34.55
CA LEU A 9 19.47 9.96 -33.63
C LEU A 9 18.75 9.27 -32.47
N ALA A 10 18.64 7.95 -32.56
CA ALA A 10 18.34 7.12 -31.40
C ALA A 10 19.56 7.17 -30.47
N PHE A 11 19.49 8.01 -29.43
CA PHE A 11 20.37 7.89 -28.28
C PHE A 11 20.00 6.60 -27.56
N SER A 12 20.66 5.51 -27.93
CA SER A 12 20.73 4.31 -27.08
C SER A 12 21.59 4.70 -25.89
N MET A 13 20.95 5.19 -24.84
CA MET A 13 21.56 5.31 -23.52
C MET A 13 21.59 3.88 -22.97
N ALA A 14 22.60 3.11 -23.38
CA ALA A 14 22.98 1.91 -22.67
C ALA A 14 23.45 2.35 -21.28
N ALA A 15 22.51 2.49 -20.35
CA ALA A 15 22.83 2.59 -18.94
C ALA A 15 23.57 1.29 -18.61
N LEU A 16 24.88 1.41 -18.41
CA LEU A 16 25.66 0.41 -17.70
C LEU A 16 25.02 0.29 -16.33
N ILE A 17 24.09 -0.66 -16.17
CA ILE A 17 23.60 -1.11 -14.88
C ILE A 17 24.82 -1.75 -14.22
N SER A 18 25.63 -0.92 -13.56
CA SER A 18 26.53 -1.42 -12.54
C SER A 18 25.66 -2.19 -11.56
N PRO A 19 26.07 -3.39 -11.10
CA PRO A 19 25.30 -4.08 -10.09
C PRO A 19 25.15 -3.10 -8.93
N LEU A 20 23.91 -2.74 -8.60
CA LEU A 20 23.60 -1.84 -7.48
C LEU A 20 23.97 -2.49 -6.13
N HIS A 21 24.58 -3.67 -6.15
CA HIS A 21 24.92 -4.51 -5.02
C HIS A 21 26.44 -4.57 -4.92
N ALA A 22 27.02 -3.65 -4.15
CA ALA A 22 28.19 -3.98 -3.36
C ALA A 22 27.67 -4.71 -2.11
N GLU A 23 28.29 -5.82 -1.73
CA GLU A 23 27.94 -6.65 -0.57
C GLU A 23 27.47 -5.81 0.65
N PRO A 24 26.51 -6.29 1.48
CA PRO A 24 25.96 -5.49 2.57
C PRO A 24 27.06 -4.95 3.53
N VAL A 25 27.24 -3.62 3.57
CA VAL A 25 28.35 -2.97 4.32
C VAL A 25 27.95 -2.55 5.76
N PHE A 26 26.84 -3.07 6.29
CA PHE A 26 26.47 -2.86 7.70
C PHE A 26 26.31 -4.19 8.45
N PRO A 27 27.43 -4.77 8.93
CA PRO A 27 27.39 -6.02 9.70
C PRO A 27 26.48 -5.95 10.92
N GLU A 28 26.40 -4.79 11.57
CA GLU A 28 25.56 -4.61 12.75
C GLU A 28 24.05 -4.66 12.44
N VAL A 29 23.63 -4.27 11.22
CA VAL A 29 22.22 -4.41 10.78
C VAL A 29 21.88 -5.89 10.68
N ARG A 30 22.68 -6.65 9.95
CA ARG A 30 22.50 -8.11 9.81
C ARG A 30 22.50 -8.81 11.16
N LYS A 31 23.50 -8.53 11.99
CA LYS A 31 23.63 -9.10 13.35
C LYS A 31 22.42 -8.78 14.23
N THR A 32 21.84 -7.60 14.10
CA THR A 32 20.61 -7.21 14.82
C THR A 32 19.42 -8.04 14.34
N MET A 33 19.23 -8.19 13.03
CA MET A 33 18.16 -9.01 12.45
C MET A 33 18.30 -10.49 12.82
N GLU A 34 19.53 -11.03 12.75
CA GLU A 34 19.85 -12.37 13.25
C GLU A 34 19.52 -12.53 14.73
N GLY A 35 19.70 -11.48 15.54
CA GLY A 35 19.28 -11.42 16.94
C GLY A 35 17.77 -11.58 17.12
N PHE A 36 16.96 -10.84 16.35
CA PHE A 36 15.50 -10.98 16.37
C PHE A 36 15.02 -12.37 15.92
N ILE A 37 15.70 -12.95 14.93
CA ILE A 37 15.42 -14.30 14.45
C ILE A 37 15.76 -15.34 15.53
N ALA A 38 16.94 -15.23 16.16
CA ALA A 38 17.36 -16.11 17.26
C ALA A 38 16.42 -16.00 18.47
N ALA A 39 15.89 -14.81 18.73
CA ALA A 39 14.89 -14.55 19.78
C ALA A 39 13.46 -14.99 19.41
N LYS A 40 13.24 -15.51 18.20
CA LYS A 40 11.92 -15.92 17.66
C LYS A 40 10.92 -14.77 17.63
N GLU A 41 11.40 -13.55 17.40
CA GLU A 41 10.57 -12.38 17.14
C GLU A 41 10.21 -12.25 15.66
N LEU A 42 11.07 -12.78 14.78
CA LEU A 42 10.88 -12.85 13.34
C LEU A 42 11.24 -14.25 12.83
N ALA A 43 10.55 -14.75 11.81
CA ALA A 43 10.97 -15.95 11.09
C ALA A 43 12.15 -15.66 10.16
N GLY A 44 12.14 -14.48 9.55
CA GLY A 44 13.18 -13.96 8.66
C GLY A 44 12.86 -12.53 8.26
N SER A 45 13.78 -11.91 7.51
CA SER A 45 13.67 -10.53 7.07
C SER A 45 14.43 -10.29 5.78
N VAL A 46 13.92 -9.36 4.97
CA VAL A 46 14.73 -8.65 3.97
C VAL A 46 14.93 -7.22 4.47
N THR A 47 16.18 -6.78 4.57
CA THR A 47 16.51 -5.43 5.04
C THR A 47 17.21 -4.65 3.94
N LEU A 48 16.65 -3.50 3.57
CA LEU A 48 17.23 -2.57 2.61
C LEU A 48 17.54 -1.25 3.31
N VAL A 49 18.78 -0.77 3.16
CA VAL A 49 19.18 0.60 3.51
C VAL A 49 19.69 1.25 2.23
N ALA A 50 19.17 2.42 1.90
CA ALA A 50 19.56 3.17 0.72
C ALA A 50 19.70 4.67 1.05
N ASP A 51 20.50 5.36 0.25
CA ASP A 51 20.47 6.82 0.15
C ASP A 51 19.79 7.22 -1.18
N GLY A 52 19.76 8.52 -1.48
CA GLY A 52 19.14 9.03 -2.72
C GLY A 52 19.85 8.62 -4.02
N ALA A 53 21.00 7.95 -3.95
CA ALA A 53 21.82 7.57 -5.10
C ALA A 53 21.98 6.04 -5.26
N LYS A 54 22.00 5.27 -4.16
CA LYS A 54 22.30 3.83 -4.19
C LYS A 54 21.78 3.05 -2.98
N ILE A 55 21.72 1.73 -3.15
CA ILE A 55 21.58 0.78 -2.04
C ILE A 55 22.91 0.72 -1.28
N LEU A 56 22.85 0.85 0.04
CA LEU A 56 23.97 0.80 0.98
C LEU A 56 24.06 -0.56 1.68
N HIS A 57 22.91 -1.22 1.85
CA HIS A 57 22.81 -2.55 2.44
C HIS A 57 21.56 -3.25 1.89
N LEU A 58 21.73 -4.51 1.52
CA LEU A 58 20.65 -5.42 1.23
C LEU A 58 21.03 -6.78 1.83
N SER A 59 20.17 -7.32 2.69
CA SER A 59 20.34 -8.66 3.24
C SER A 59 19.00 -9.39 3.30
N ALA A 60 19.07 -10.70 3.14
CA ALA A 60 17.98 -11.62 3.42
C ALA A 60 18.46 -12.62 4.47
N ASP A 61 17.72 -12.71 5.57
CA ASP A 61 18.11 -13.48 6.75
C ASP A 61 16.93 -14.32 7.25
N GLY A 62 17.21 -15.51 7.78
CA GLY A 62 16.19 -16.42 8.32
C GLY A 62 15.38 -17.16 7.25
N MET A 63 14.12 -17.45 7.57
CA MET A 63 13.23 -18.27 6.75
C MET A 63 12.06 -17.46 6.19
N ALA A 64 11.79 -17.62 4.90
CA ALA A 64 10.53 -17.16 4.29
C ALA A 64 9.37 -18.09 4.66
N ASN A 65 9.63 -19.38 4.90
CA ASN A 65 8.68 -20.31 5.47
C ASN A 65 9.41 -21.37 6.32
N ILE A 66 8.97 -21.54 7.57
CA ILE A 66 9.56 -22.44 8.56
C ILE A 66 9.19 -23.90 8.28
N ALA A 67 7.96 -24.17 7.85
CA ALA A 67 7.43 -25.52 7.68
C ALA A 67 8.10 -26.27 6.52
N ASP A 68 8.29 -25.60 5.38
CA ASP A 68 8.99 -26.16 4.21
C ASP A 68 10.50 -25.90 4.23
N LYS A 69 11.00 -25.19 5.25
CA LYS A 69 12.40 -24.78 5.45
C LYS A 69 12.93 -23.90 4.31
N ARG A 70 12.08 -23.09 3.68
CA ARG A 70 12.48 -22.17 2.62
C ARG A 70 13.22 -20.95 3.19
N PRO A 71 14.49 -20.74 2.80
CA PRO A 71 15.26 -19.58 3.25
C PRO A 71 14.66 -18.28 2.71
N MET A 72 14.88 -17.18 3.43
CA MET A 72 14.56 -15.85 2.95
C MET A 72 15.45 -15.47 1.76
N ALA A 73 14.87 -14.87 0.73
CA ALA A 73 15.57 -14.32 -0.43
C ALA A 73 15.31 -12.82 -0.59
N GLU A 74 16.24 -12.08 -1.21
CA GLU A 74 16.12 -10.62 -1.42
C GLU A 74 14.86 -10.24 -2.22
N ASP A 75 14.39 -11.14 -3.07
CA ASP A 75 13.18 -11.00 -3.91
C ASP A 75 11.94 -11.67 -3.29
N SER A 76 11.97 -12.01 -2.00
CA SER A 76 10.76 -12.51 -1.31
C SER A 76 9.66 -11.47 -1.35
N VAL A 77 8.43 -11.92 -1.59
CA VAL A 77 7.24 -11.06 -1.60
C VAL A 77 6.65 -11.03 -0.19
N PHE A 78 6.22 -9.86 0.27
CA PHE A 78 5.65 -9.67 1.59
C PHE A 78 4.27 -9.05 1.51
N TRP A 79 3.37 -9.46 2.40
CA TRP A 79 2.16 -8.73 2.68
C TRP A 79 2.48 -7.50 3.54
N ILE A 80 2.54 -6.32 2.93
CA ILE A 80 2.98 -5.08 3.60
C ILE A 80 1.88 -4.39 4.43
N ALA A 81 0.67 -4.95 4.43
CA ALA A 81 -0.49 -4.47 5.18
C ALA A 81 -0.71 -2.95 5.08
N SER A 82 -0.67 -2.22 6.21
CA SER A 82 -0.98 -0.79 6.25
C SER A 82 0.09 0.11 5.59
N MET A 83 1.21 -0.45 5.15
CA MET A 83 2.19 0.29 4.33
C MET A 83 1.69 0.58 2.92
N THR A 84 0.51 0.09 2.54
CA THR A 84 -0.19 0.52 1.33
C THR A 84 -0.75 1.95 1.43
N LYS A 85 -0.98 2.51 2.63
CA LYS A 85 -1.62 3.85 2.78
C LYS A 85 -0.82 4.99 2.14
N PRO A 86 0.52 5.09 2.32
CA PRO A 86 1.32 6.08 1.61
C PRO A 86 1.26 5.95 0.09
N VAL A 87 1.09 4.72 -0.44
CA VAL A 87 0.90 4.47 -1.88
C VAL A 87 -0.43 5.05 -2.35
N THR A 88 -1.53 4.78 -1.63
CA THR A 88 -2.85 5.37 -1.90
C THR A 88 -2.82 6.90 -1.80
N ALA A 89 -2.18 7.44 -0.77
CA ALA A 89 -2.03 8.88 -0.61
C ALA A 89 -1.22 9.50 -1.76
N THR A 90 -0.14 8.85 -2.20
CA THR A 90 0.66 9.30 -3.36
C THR A 90 -0.19 9.37 -4.62
N ALA A 91 -0.97 8.32 -4.92
CA ALA A 91 -1.86 8.30 -6.08
C ALA A 91 -2.85 9.47 -6.05
N LEU A 92 -3.45 9.76 -4.88
CA LEU A 92 -4.39 10.86 -4.75
C LEU A 92 -3.70 12.24 -4.81
N MET A 93 -2.48 12.37 -4.28
CA MET A 93 -1.69 13.60 -4.37
C MET A 93 -1.22 13.90 -5.79
N MET A 94 -0.90 12.88 -6.61
CA MET A 94 -0.63 13.08 -8.04
C MET A 94 -1.83 13.72 -8.75
N MET A 95 -3.04 13.22 -8.47
CA MET A 95 -4.27 13.77 -9.05
C MET A 95 -4.58 15.19 -8.52
N HIS A 96 -4.18 15.48 -7.28
CA HIS A 96 -4.27 16.81 -6.71
C HIS A 96 -3.34 17.81 -7.42
N GLU A 97 -2.07 17.44 -7.64
CA GLU A 97 -1.09 18.26 -8.36
C GLU A 97 -1.49 18.49 -9.82
N GLU A 98 -2.16 17.52 -10.44
CA GLU A 98 -2.74 17.63 -11.79
C GLU A 98 -4.00 18.49 -11.86
N GLY A 99 -4.52 18.95 -10.72
CA GLY A 99 -5.74 19.77 -10.64
C GLY A 99 -7.04 19.00 -10.93
N LEU A 100 -7.00 17.66 -10.90
CA LEU A 100 -8.18 16.81 -11.11
C LEU A 100 -9.09 16.79 -9.88
N LEU A 101 -8.52 16.98 -8.70
CA LEU A 101 -9.22 17.14 -7.42
C LEU A 101 -8.45 18.06 -6.47
N SER A 102 -9.14 18.60 -5.47
CA SER A 102 -8.49 19.24 -4.32
C SER A 102 -8.62 18.34 -3.09
N VAL A 103 -7.57 18.22 -2.28
CA VAL A 103 -7.70 17.52 -0.98
C VAL A 103 -8.68 18.23 -0.04
N ASP A 104 -8.96 19.52 -0.26
CA ASP A 104 -9.97 20.26 0.51
C ASP A 104 -11.40 20.06 -0.04
N ASP A 105 -11.56 19.36 -1.17
CA ASP A 105 -12.89 19.06 -1.69
C ASP A 105 -13.69 18.20 -0.70
N PRO A 106 -15.01 18.43 -0.58
CA PRO A 106 -15.90 17.48 0.05
C PRO A 106 -15.86 16.13 -0.66
N VAL A 107 -15.79 15.02 0.09
CA VAL A 107 -15.84 13.67 -0.50
C VAL A 107 -17.11 13.47 -1.34
N ALA A 108 -18.23 14.02 -0.85
CA ALA A 108 -19.55 13.98 -1.50
C ALA A 108 -19.63 14.65 -2.89
N LYS A 109 -18.59 15.42 -3.27
CA LYS A 109 -18.43 15.95 -4.63
C LYS A 109 -18.22 14.83 -5.66
N TYR A 110 -17.54 13.76 -5.25
CA TYR A 110 -17.14 12.65 -6.11
C TYR A 110 -17.88 11.35 -5.79
N LEU A 111 -18.24 11.15 -4.51
CA LEU A 111 -18.95 9.96 -4.02
C LEU A 111 -20.33 10.37 -3.47
N PRO A 112 -21.39 10.40 -4.30
CA PRO A 112 -22.69 10.94 -3.93
C PRO A 112 -23.34 10.28 -2.70
N GLU A 113 -22.99 9.03 -2.40
CA GLU A 113 -23.45 8.30 -1.22
C GLU A 113 -23.05 9.00 0.10
N PHE A 114 -21.98 9.81 0.10
CA PHE A 114 -21.56 10.60 1.27
C PHE A 114 -22.38 11.89 1.49
N ARG A 115 -23.33 12.25 0.60
CA ARG A 115 -24.15 13.47 0.76
C ARG A 115 -25.05 13.44 1.98
N ASN A 116 -25.44 12.25 2.43
CA ASN A 116 -26.34 12.05 3.56
C ASN A 116 -25.59 11.47 4.77
N LEU A 117 -24.27 11.69 4.85
CA LEU A 117 -23.49 11.27 6.01
C LEU A 117 -23.93 12.04 7.24
N GLN A 118 -24.12 11.36 8.37
CA GLN A 118 -24.66 11.94 9.60
C GLN A 118 -23.78 11.65 10.82
N ASP A 119 -23.94 12.43 11.88
CA ASP A 119 -23.45 12.06 13.21
C ASP A 119 -24.41 11.12 13.94
N ALA A 120 -24.04 10.69 15.15
CA ALA A 120 -24.87 9.80 15.96
C ALA A 120 -26.24 10.40 16.37
N ASN A 121 -26.45 11.71 16.22
CA ASN A 121 -27.71 12.40 16.50
C ASN A 121 -28.55 12.63 15.22
N GLY A 122 -28.10 12.14 14.06
CA GLY A 122 -28.76 12.33 12.78
C GLY A 122 -28.54 13.72 12.16
N LYS A 123 -27.55 14.48 12.64
CA LYS A 123 -27.18 15.76 12.04
C LYS A 123 -26.30 15.50 10.82
N ASP A 124 -26.60 16.15 9.70
CA ASP A 124 -25.78 16.04 8.48
C ASP A 124 -24.35 16.55 8.71
N VAL A 125 -23.40 15.80 8.15
CA VAL A 125 -21.96 16.01 8.29
C VAL A 125 -21.32 15.97 6.90
N THR A 126 -20.37 16.88 6.67
CA THR A 126 -19.52 16.86 5.49
C THR A 126 -18.08 16.57 5.89
N ILE A 127 -17.44 15.65 5.17
CA ILE A 127 -16.02 15.33 5.30
C ILE A 127 -15.25 15.75 4.05
N THR A 128 -13.98 16.14 4.22
CA THR A 128 -13.07 16.43 3.11
C THR A 128 -12.12 15.26 2.84
N ILE A 129 -11.55 15.25 1.63
CA ILE A 129 -10.55 14.24 1.25
C ILE A 129 -9.33 14.29 2.19
N LYS A 130 -8.89 15.49 2.57
CA LYS A 130 -7.80 15.71 3.54
C LYS A 130 -8.10 15.04 4.88
N GLN A 131 -9.32 15.19 5.40
CA GLN A 131 -9.72 14.56 6.65
C GLN A 131 -9.67 13.03 6.56
N CYS A 132 -9.94 12.44 5.40
CA CYS A 132 -9.73 11.01 5.18
C CYS A 132 -8.24 10.65 5.21
N LEU A 133 -7.39 11.38 4.48
CA LEU A 133 -5.94 11.12 4.40
C LEU A 133 -5.24 11.22 5.75
N VAL A 134 -5.68 12.15 6.62
CA VAL A 134 -5.05 12.40 7.93
C VAL A 134 -5.79 11.75 9.09
N HIS A 135 -6.69 10.79 8.82
CA HIS A 135 -7.41 10.03 9.85
C HIS A 135 -8.22 10.91 10.82
N SER A 136 -8.86 11.95 10.31
CA SER A 136 -9.71 12.86 11.08
C SER A 136 -11.13 12.96 10.53
N SER A 137 -11.57 12.03 9.68
CA SER A 137 -12.90 12.07 9.04
C SER A 137 -14.05 11.70 10.00
N GLY A 138 -13.76 10.97 11.08
CA GLY A 138 -14.78 10.39 11.94
C GLY A 138 -15.48 9.17 11.34
N LEU A 139 -15.09 8.67 10.16
CA LEU A 139 -15.76 7.52 9.55
C LEU A 139 -15.64 6.26 10.42
N ALA A 140 -16.73 5.50 10.47
CA ALA A 140 -16.78 4.21 11.13
C ALA A 140 -16.07 3.12 10.31
N GLU A 141 -15.55 2.11 11.00
CA GLU A 141 -15.04 0.90 10.35
C GLU A 141 -16.17 -0.05 9.98
N VAL A 142 -15.91 -0.87 8.97
CA VAL A 142 -16.74 -2.03 8.67
C VAL A 142 -16.42 -3.18 9.63
N THR A 143 -17.46 -3.94 10.01
CA THR A 143 -17.28 -5.14 10.82
C THR A 143 -16.73 -6.27 9.95
N PRO A 144 -16.11 -7.30 10.56
CA PRO A 144 -15.68 -8.48 9.81
C PRO A 144 -16.82 -9.19 9.06
N GLU A 145 -18.05 -9.12 9.57
CA GLU A 145 -19.22 -9.71 8.91
C GLU A 145 -19.62 -8.93 7.65
N GLU A 146 -19.65 -7.61 7.72
CA GLU A 146 -19.91 -6.75 6.57
C GLU A 146 -18.84 -6.93 5.50
N ALA A 147 -17.57 -6.96 5.91
CA ALA A 147 -16.42 -7.10 5.00
C ALA A 147 -16.53 -8.35 4.11
N ARG A 148 -17.00 -9.49 4.64
CA ARG A 148 -17.17 -10.75 3.87
C ARG A 148 -18.13 -10.64 2.69
N SER A 149 -19.02 -9.65 2.69
CA SER A 149 -20.01 -9.43 1.62
C SER A 149 -19.59 -8.37 0.60
N ILE A 150 -18.43 -7.74 0.81
CA ILE A 150 -17.95 -6.60 0.04
C ILE A 150 -16.82 -7.06 -0.88
N SER A 151 -16.98 -6.89 -2.18
CA SER A 151 -15.96 -7.28 -3.17
C SER A 151 -15.37 -6.10 -3.94
N THR A 152 -15.89 -4.89 -3.75
CA THR A 152 -15.44 -3.67 -4.44
C THR A 152 -15.39 -2.48 -3.51
N LEU A 153 -14.54 -1.49 -3.85
CA LEU A 153 -14.48 -0.22 -3.11
C LEU A 153 -15.80 0.55 -3.18
N GLU A 154 -16.56 0.42 -4.27
CA GLU A 154 -17.90 1.02 -4.41
C GLU A 154 -18.90 0.46 -3.39
N GLN A 155 -18.98 -0.87 -3.28
CA GLN A 155 -19.81 -1.53 -2.26
C GLN A 155 -19.36 -1.14 -0.86
N LEU A 156 -18.05 -1.07 -0.62
CA LEU A 156 -17.49 -0.65 0.65
C LEU A 156 -17.95 0.77 1.01
N MET A 157 -17.87 1.72 0.08
CA MET A 157 -18.28 3.10 0.31
C MET A 157 -19.78 3.24 0.59
N THR A 158 -20.61 2.39 -0.02
CA THR A 158 -22.04 2.32 0.29
C THR A 158 -22.28 1.93 1.75
N VAL A 159 -21.58 0.91 2.26
CA VAL A 159 -21.69 0.47 3.67
C VAL A 159 -21.11 1.52 4.63
N VAL A 160 -19.96 2.09 4.29
CA VAL A 160 -19.31 3.12 5.12
C VAL A 160 -20.17 4.38 5.24
N ALA A 161 -20.71 4.88 4.13
CA ALA A 161 -21.52 6.10 4.11
C ALA A 161 -22.87 5.95 4.83
N ALA A 162 -23.37 4.72 5.00
CA ALA A 162 -24.61 4.42 5.73
C ALA A 162 -24.45 4.47 7.26
N LYS A 163 -23.22 4.56 7.77
CA LYS A 163 -22.94 4.60 9.20
C LYS A 163 -22.72 6.03 9.69
N PRO A 164 -23.16 6.36 10.92
CA PRO A 164 -22.86 7.68 11.48
C PRO A 164 -21.36 7.83 11.76
N VAL A 165 -20.86 9.07 11.62
CA VAL A 165 -19.50 9.40 12.05
C VAL A 165 -19.38 9.25 13.57
N GLN A 166 -18.22 8.79 14.02
CA GLN A 166 -17.89 8.49 15.41
C GLN A 166 -17.52 9.75 16.21
N PHE A 167 -17.17 10.84 15.51
CA PHE A 167 -16.87 12.15 16.08
C PHE A 167 -16.96 13.22 14.99
N GLU A 168 -17.02 14.49 15.40
CA GLU A 168 -17.05 15.63 14.47
C GLU A 168 -15.78 15.67 13.61
N PRO A 169 -15.89 15.65 12.27
CA PRO A 169 -14.73 15.61 11.39
C PRO A 169 -13.76 16.77 11.63
N GLY A 170 -12.47 16.48 11.63
CA GLY A 170 -11.39 17.43 11.85
C GLY A 170 -11.09 17.74 13.32
N THR A 171 -11.91 17.29 14.26
CA THR A 171 -11.72 17.59 15.70
C THR A 171 -10.82 16.60 16.43
N LYS A 172 -10.66 15.38 15.91
CA LYS A 172 -9.86 14.31 16.51
C LYS A 172 -9.11 13.52 15.45
N TRP A 173 -8.04 12.87 15.88
CA TRP A 173 -7.35 11.84 15.10
C TRP A 173 -7.81 10.47 15.58
N GLN A 174 -8.21 9.60 14.66
CA GLN A 174 -8.47 8.19 14.90
C GLN A 174 -8.12 7.40 13.64
N TYR A 175 -7.15 6.49 13.77
CA TYR A 175 -6.78 5.59 12.69
C TYR A 175 -7.99 4.88 12.09
N CYS A 176 -8.13 4.95 10.77
CA CYS A 176 -9.35 4.54 10.06
C CYS A 176 -9.00 4.00 8.67
N GLN A 177 -9.31 2.73 8.41
CA GLN A 177 -9.16 2.03 7.14
C GLN A 177 -10.21 2.50 6.14
N SER A 178 -11.48 2.62 6.57
CA SER A 178 -12.56 3.18 5.74
C SER A 178 -12.14 4.51 5.10
N SER A 179 -11.45 5.38 5.82
CA SER A 179 -10.95 6.66 5.29
C SER A 179 -9.95 6.50 4.15
N ILE A 180 -9.01 5.56 4.26
CA ILE A 180 -8.02 5.34 3.19
C ILE A 180 -8.65 4.58 2.01
N ASN A 181 -9.61 3.69 2.27
CA ASN A 181 -10.39 3.05 1.22
C ASN A 181 -11.26 4.07 0.46
N THR A 182 -11.79 5.11 1.14
CA THR A 182 -12.43 6.26 0.49
C THR A 182 -11.45 6.97 -0.43
N ALA A 183 -10.20 7.19 -0.01
CA ALA A 183 -9.17 7.77 -0.86
C ALA A 183 -8.89 6.92 -2.11
N ALA A 184 -8.82 5.58 -1.96
CA ALA A 184 -8.67 4.67 -3.10
C ALA A 184 -9.87 4.75 -4.05
N ARG A 185 -11.11 4.80 -3.52
CA ARG A 185 -12.32 4.92 -4.34
C ARG A 185 -12.37 6.24 -5.12
N LEU A 186 -11.90 7.34 -4.51
CA LEU A 186 -11.78 8.63 -5.18
C LEU A 186 -10.84 8.56 -6.39
N VAL A 187 -9.72 7.85 -6.27
CA VAL A 187 -8.82 7.60 -7.42
C VAL A 187 -9.58 6.88 -8.54
N GLU A 188 -10.39 5.86 -8.22
CA GLU A 188 -11.16 5.16 -9.25
C GLU A 188 -12.14 6.06 -10.00
N VAL A 189 -12.92 6.84 -9.24
CA VAL A 189 -13.97 7.69 -9.80
C VAL A 189 -13.37 8.83 -10.64
N VAL A 190 -12.32 9.48 -10.14
CA VAL A 190 -11.74 10.64 -10.84
C VAL A 190 -10.88 10.21 -12.03
N SER A 191 -10.23 9.04 -11.98
CA SER A 191 -9.45 8.52 -13.11
C SER A 191 -10.29 7.75 -14.14
N GLY A 192 -11.46 7.25 -13.75
CA GLY A 192 -12.27 6.34 -14.56
C GLY A 192 -11.67 4.94 -14.71
N LYS A 193 -10.72 4.55 -13.84
CA LYS A 193 -10.01 3.26 -13.89
C LYS A 193 -10.12 2.50 -12.57
N PRO A 194 -10.02 1.16 -12.56
CA PRO A 194 -9.81 0.42 -11.32
C PRO A 194 -8.56 0.91 -10.57
N PHE A 195 -8.60 0.90 -9.23
CA PHE A 195 -7.51 1.45 -8.41
C PHE A 195 -6.17 0.78 -8.72
N THR A 196 -6.17 -0.55 -8.88
CA THR A 196 -4.97 -1.33 -9.21
C THR A 196 -4.40 -0.95 -10.57
N THR A 197 -5.24 -0.78 -11.59
CA THR A 197 -4.82 -0.34 -12.93
C THR A 197 -4.21 1.05 -12.91
N PHE A 198 -4.79 1.98 -12.12
CA PHE A 198 -4.20 3.31 -11.96
C PHE A 198 -2.80 3.22 -11.34
N LEU A 199 -2.63 2.45 -10.27
CA LEU A 199 -1.33 2.28 -9.62
C LEU A 199 -0.29 1.64 -10.55
N ASP A 200 -0.67 0.60 -11.29
CA ASP A 200 0.22 -0.07 -12.24
C ASP A 200 0.72 0.89 -13.33
N GLU A 201 -0.18 1.65 -13.94
CA GLU A 201 0.18 2.55 -15.04
C GLU A 201 0.90 3.82 -14.58
N ARG A 202 0.47 4.39 -13.46
CA ARG A 202 0.89 5.75 -13.04
C ARG A 202 2.01 5.73 -12.02
N LEU A 203 2.19 4.65 -11.28
CA LEU A 203 3.16 4.58 -10.17
C LEU A 203 4.11 3.39 -10.31
N PHE A 204 3.61 2.16 -10.27
CA PHE A 204 4.47 0.97 -10.21
C PHE A 204 5.23 0.73 -11.51
N GLY A 205 4.57 0.84 -12.67
CA GLY A 205 5.20 0.69 -13.97
C GLY A 205 6.34 1.69 -14.21
N PRO A 206 6.10 3.01 -14.06
CA PRO A 206 7.15 4.02 -14.20
C PRO A 206 8.32 3.85 -13.21
N LEU A 207 8.06 3.36 -11.99
CA LEU A 207 9.10 3.08 -10.98
C LEU A 207 9.76 1.71 -11.13
N GLY A 208 9.31 0.88 -12.09
CA GLY A 208 9.84 -0.46 -12.30
C GLY A 208 9.49 -1.48 -11.20
N MET A 209 8.45 -1.23 -10.40
CA MET A 209 8.01 -2.04 -9.26
C MET A 209 7.20 -3.28 -9.71
N LYS A 210 7.81 -4.15 -10.50
CA LYS A 210 7.15 -5.29 -11.17
C LYS A 210 6.55 -6.34 -10.24
N ASP A 211 7.01 -6.38 -8.99
CA ASP A 211 6.57 -7.34 -7.97
C ASP A 211 5.59 -6.78 -6.95
N THR A 212 5.16 -5.52 -7.13
CA THR A 212 4.15 -4.90 -6.25
C THR A 212 2.77 -5.09 -6.84
N THR A 213 1.89 -5.78 -6.12
CA THR A 213 0.54 -6.10 -6.58
C THR A 213 -0.41 -6.38 -5.42
N PHE A 214 -1.70 -6.19 -5.66
CA PHE A 214 -2.78 -6.65 -4.77
C PHE A 214 -3.14 -8.12 -5.01
N TYR A 215 -2.86 -8.63 -6.20
CA TYR A 215 -3.22 -9.98 -6.65
C TYR A 215 -1.98 -10.65 -7.22
N PRO A 216 -1.18 -11.36 -6.39
CA PRO A 216 0.02 -12.03 -6.84
C PRO A 216 -0.29 -13.10 -7.87
N SER A 217 0.51 -13.17 -8.94
CA SER A 217 0.53 -14.29 -9.86
C SER A 217 1.02 -15.58 -9.18
N GLU A 218 0.82 -16.74 -9.80
CA GLU A 218 1.34 -18.02 -9.29
C GLU A 218 2.86 -17.97 -9.04
N GLU A 219 3.63 -17.33 -9.92
CA GLU A 219 5.09 -17.20 -9.74
C GLU A 219 5.48 -16.26 -8.58
N GLN A 220 4.71 -15.19 -8.35
CA GLN A 220 4.91 -14.32 -7.18
C GLN A 220 4.50 -15.02 -5.89
N ALA A 221 3.42 -15.80 -5.91
CA ALA A 221 2.93 -16.55 -4.76
C ALA A 221 3.97 -17.56 -4.24
N LYS A 222 4.77 -18.17 -5.13
CA LYS A 222 5.90 -19.05 -4.74
C LYS A 222 6.98 -18.34 -3.91
N ARG A 223 7.11 -17.01 -4.05
CA ARG A 223 8.05 -16.17 -3.30
C ARG A 223 7.42 -15.49 -2.10
N LEU A 224 6.11 -15.63 -1.89
CA LEU A 224 5.42 -15.02 -0.76
C LEU A 224 5.97 -15.60 0.56
N ALA A 225 6.45 -14.75 1.45
CA ALA A 225 6.86 -15.14 2.79
C ALA A 225 5.62 -15.39 3.66
N SER A 226 5.65 -16.47 4.43
CA SER A 226 4.61 -16.77 5.43
C SER A 226 4.67 -15.76 6.56
N SER A 227 3.50 -15.37 7.07
CA SER A 227 3.40 -14.52 8.25
C SER A 227 3.43 -15.38 9.51
N TYR A 228 4.07 -14.88 10.56
CA TYR A 228 4.19 -15.59 11.84
C TYR A 228 3.79 -14.69 12.99
N LYS A 229 3.19 -15.29 14.02
CA LYS A 229 2.96 -14.67 15.33
C LYS A 229 3.77 -15.42 16.36
N ARG A 230 4.26 -14.71 17.37
CA ARG A 230 4.93 -15.31 18.53
C ARG A 230 3.87 -15.76 19.53
N THR A 231 3.96 -17.02 19.94
CA THR A 231 3.09 -17.63 20.96
C THR A 231 3.57 -17.26 22.37
N ASP A 232 2.72 -17.48 23.37
CA ASP A 232 3.08 -17.29 24.79
C ASP A 232 4.24 -18.19 25.24
N ALA A 233 4.42 -19.33 24.57
CA ALA A 233 5.55 -20.24 24.78
C ALA A 233 6.86 -19.71 24.15
N GLY A 234 6.82 -18.57 23.45
CA GLY A 234 7.95 -17.97 22.77
C GLY A 234 8.27 -18.59 21.41
N GLU A 235 7.42 -19.47 20.89
CA GLU A 235 7.58 -20.11 19.58
C GLU A 235 6.87 -19.32 18.47
N LEU A 236 7.34 -19.46 17.23
CA LEU A 236 6.67 -18.89 16.05
C LEU A 236 5.63 -19.88 15.52
N GLU A 237 4.39 -19.40 15.38
CA GLU A 237 3.29 -20.09 14.74
C GLU A 237 2.89 -19.31 13.49
N GLU A 238 2.59 -20.00 12.39
CA GLU A 238 2.09 -19.35 11.18
C GLU A 238 0.79 -18.61 11.48
N ALA A 239 0.71 -17.36 11.04
CA ALA A 239 -0.44 -16.50 11.22
C ALA A 239 -1.24 -16.50 9.91
N GLU A 240 -2.49 -16.92 10.00
CA GLU A 240 -3.43 -16.78 8.89
C GLU A 240 -3.74 -15.30 8.66
N LEU A 241 -3.49 -14.83 7.44
CA LEU A 241 -3.77 -13.46 7.04
C LEU A 241 -5.24 -13.35 6.64
N PHE A 242 -6.10 -13.00 7.61
CA PHE A 242 -7.52 -12.80 7.37
C PHE A 242 -7.86 -11.36 7.00
N PHE A 243 -7.49 -10.90 5.81
CA PHE A 243 -8.02 -9.62 5.29
C PHE A 243 -8.09 -9.63 3.76
N LEU A 244 -9.20 -10.19 3.26
CA LEU A 244 -10.15 -9.61 2.29
C LEU A 244 -11.40 -10.49 2.31
#